data_AF-X1CIR5-F1
#
_entry.id   AF-X1CIR5-F1
#
_cell.length_a   1.000
_cell.length_b   1.000
_cell.length_c   1.000
_cell.angle_alpha   90.00
_cell.angle_beta   90.00
_cell.angle_gamma   90.00
#
_symmetry.space_group_name_H-M   'P 1'
#
loop_
_entity.id
_entity.type
_entity.pdbx_description
1 polymer ?
#
loop_
_entity_poly.entity_id
_entity_poly.type
_entity_poly.pdbx_seq_one_letter_code
_entity_poly.pdbx_strand_id
1 'polypeptide(L)'
;QGFFCDTISSDVHALSAGGPAFDLPTTMSKMLNLGMPLSEVVRATTYKPALVLAEEDQIGHLQPGSIADIAVLELRQGKFEFYDGFEHKMVGNKRLFPILTCKEGKVFKALSSDSVMASQN
;
A
#
# COMPACT_ATOMS: atom_id res chain seq x y z
N GLN A 1 -21.77 -1.30 -10.27
CA GLN A 1 -20.97 -0.65 -9.20
C GLN A 1 -20.52 -1.74 -8.23
N GLY A 2 -19.28 -1.73 -7.74
CA GLY A 2 -18.77 -2.76 -6.82
C GLY A 2 -17.96 -3.92 -7.45
N PHE A 3 -17.31 -3.70 -8.60
CA PHE A 3 -16.36 -4.64 -9.17
C PHE A 3 -14.94 -4.12 -8.93
N PHE A 4 -14.35 -4.52 -7.80
CA PHE A 4 -12.98 -4.16 -7.43
C PHE A 4 -12.00 -5.24 -7.85
N CYS A 5 -10.72 -4.89 -7.93
CA CYS A 5 -9.67 -5.87 -8.19
C CYS A 5 -9.53 -6.84 -7.00
N ASP A 6 -9.15 -8.09 -7.31
CA ASP A 6 -8.87 -9.11 -6.29
C ASP A 6 -7.54 -8.87 -5.58
N THR A 7 -6.54 -8.39 -6.32
CA THR A 7 -5.21 -8.06 -5.81
C THR A 7 -4.80 -6.65 -6.22
N ILE A 8 -3.98 -6.02 -5.40
CA ILE A 8 -3.35 -4.73 -5.69
C ILE A 8 -1.84 -4.94 -5.62
N SER A 9 -1.14 -4.55 -6.66
CA SER A 9 0.33 -4.47 -6.72
C SER A 9 0.73 -3.10 -7.26
N SER A 10 1.98 -2.71 -7.03
CA SER A 10 2.47 -1.38 -7.44
C SER A 10 3.23 -1.37 -8.77
N ASP A 11 3.66 -2.54 -9.26
CA ASP A 11 4.60 -2.67 -10.39
C ASP A 11 5.78 -1.70 -10.27
N VAL A 12 6.43 -1.71 -9.10
CA VAL A 12 7.58 -0.83 -8.83
C VAL A 12 8.82 -1.41 -9.49
N HIS A 13 9.41 -0.62 -10.38
CA HIS A 13 10.67 -0.89 -11.06
C HIS A 13 11.41 0.44 -11.31
N ALA A 14 12.58 0.40 -11.94
CA ALA A 14 13.47 1.57 -12.09
C ALA A 14 12.81 2.83 -12.71
N LEU A 15 11.76 2.65 -13.50
CA LEU A 15 11.06 3.76 -14.17
C LEU A 15 9.82 4.26 -13.42
N SER A 16 9.30 3.49 -12.45
CA SER A 16 8.06 3.80 -11.72
C SER A 16 8.29 4.15 -10.23
N ALA A 17 9.49 3.87 -9.70
CA ALA A 17 9.88 4.16 -8.32
C ALA A 17 9.91 5.67 -8.02
N GLY A 18 10.29 6.50 -9.00
CA GLY A 18 10.21 7.97 -8.91
C GLY A 18 8.80 8.53 -9.15
N GLY A 19 7.82 7.66 -9.36
CA GLY A 19 6.47 8.00 -9.81
C GLY A 19 6.15 7.35 -11.16
N PRO A 20 4.86 7.09 -11.46
CA PRO A 20 3.69 7.44 -10.66
C PRO A 20 3.30 6.37 -9.62
N ALA A 21 3.99 5.22 -9.57
CA ALA A 21 3.69 4.16 -8.60
C ALA A 21 4.19 4.52 -7.20
N PHE A 22 5.44 5.00 -7.10
CA PHE A 22 6.18 5.30 -5.86
C PHE A 22 6.35 4.08 -4.94
N ASP A 23 5.25 3.60 -4.38
CA ASP A 23 5.20 2.51 -3.41
C ASP A 23 3.80 1.86 -3.38
N LEU A 24 3.69 0.73 -2.68
CA LEU A 24 2.42 0.02 -2.52
C LEU A 24 1.37 0.84 -1.74
N PRO A 25 1.68 1.53 -0.61
CA PRO A 25 0.71 2.37 0.09
C PRO A 25 0.11 3.50 -0.79
N THR A 26 0.88 4.07 -1.71
CA THR A 26 0.39 5.06 -2.67
C THR A 26 -0.61 4.42 -3.63
N THR A 27 -0.33 3.21 -4.14
CA THR A 27 -1.26 2.49 -5.01
C THR A 27 -2.54 2.05 -4.26
N MET A 28 -2.41 1.57 -3.02
CA MET A 28 -3.53 1.30 -2.12
C MET A 28 -4.40 2.55 -1.91
N SER A 29 -3.76 3.71 -1.73
CA SER A 29 -4.46 4.99 -1.57
C SER A 29 -5.25 5.38 -2.82
N LYS A 30 -4.72 5.13 -4.03
CA LYS A 30 -5.48 5.35 -5.27
C LYS A 30 -6.77 4.54 -5.27
N MET A 31 -6.70 3.24 -4.95
CA MET A 31 -7.90 2.37 -4.90
C MET A 31 -8.89 2.82 -3.83
N LEU A 32 -8.40 3.24 -2.67
CA LEU A 32 -9.24 3.79 -1.60
C LEU A 32 -10.01 5.05 -2.06
N ASN A 33 -9.36 5.94 -2.81
CA ASN A 33 -10.00 7.16 -3.34
C ASN A 33 -10.90 6.90 -4.55
N LEU A 34 -10.72 5.78 -5.25
CA LEU A 34 -11.65 5.28 -6.28
C LEU A 34 -12.89 4.57 -5.69
N GLY A 35 -13.01 4.54 -4.36
CA GLY A 35 -14.19 4.04 -3.66
C GLY A 35 -14.09 2.59 -3.17
N MET A 36 -12.93 1.95 -3.28
CA MET A 36 -12.71 0.63 -2.69
C MET A 36 -12.69 0.74 -1.16
N PRO A 37 -13.47 -0.08 -0.41
CA PRO A 37 -13.44 -0.05 1.05
C PRO A 37 -12.03 -0.35 1.59
N LEU A 38 -11.63 0.30 2.68
CA LEU A 38 -10.30 0.10 3.28
C LEU A 38 -10.03 -1.38 3.62
N SER A 39 -11.03 -2.10 4.11
CA SER A 39 -10.92 -3.54 4.41
C SER A 39 -10.60 -4.36 3.16
N GLU A 40 -11.21 -4.05 2.01
CA GLU A 40 -10.92 -4.72 0.76
C GLU A 40 -9.55 -4.31 0.21
N VAL A 41 -9.14 -3.05 0.35
CA VAL A 41 -7.78 -2.60 -0.03
C VAL A 41 -6.71 -3.37 0.77
N VAL A 42 -6.91 -3.52 2.09
CA VAL A 42 -6.01 -4.32 2.94
C VAL A 42 -6.03 -5.78 2.49
N ARG A 43 -7.22 -6.37 2.31
CA ARG A 43 -7.35 -7.78 1.87
C ARG A 43 -6.68 -8.04 0.52
N ALA A 44 -6.82 -7.11 -0.44
CA ALA A 44 -6.23 -7.18 -1.77
C ALA A 44 -4.71 -6.98 -1.79
N THR A 45 -4.10 -6.55 -0.68
CA THR A 45 -2.64 -6.40 -0.51
C THR A 45 -2.03 -7.35 0.51
N THR A 46 -2.84 -8.19 1.18
CA THR A 46 -2.37 -9.15 2.18
C THR A 46 -2.80 -10.57 1.84
N TYR A 47 -4.01 -10.96 2.26
CA TYR A 47 -4.50 -12.33 2.18
C TYR A 47 -4.76 -12.78 0.75
N LYS A 48 -5.28 -11.91 -0.12
CA LYS A 48 -5.55 -12.26 -1.53
C LYS A 48 -4.26 -12.56 -2.32
N PRO A 49 -3.20 -11.73 -2.27
CA PRO A 49 -1.90 -12.11 -2.83
C PRO A 49 -1.31 -13.40 -2.24
N ALA A 50 -1.41 -13.61 -0.91
CA ALA A 50 -0.93 -14.83 -0.28
C ALA A 50 -1.65 -16.08 -0.83
N LEU A 51 -2.98 -16.03 -0.96
CA LEU A 51 -3.78 -17.08 -1.59
C LEU A 51 -3.37 -17.35 -3.03
N VAL A 52 -3.16 -16.30 -3.83
CA VAL A 52 -2.76 -16.44 -5.25
C VAL A 52 -1.39 -17.10 -5.38
N LEU A 53 -0.51 -16.89 -4.40
CA LEU A 53 0.84 -17.47 -4.34
C LEU A 53 0.90 -18.83 -3.64
N ALA A 54 -0.22 -19.33 -3.11
CA ALA A 54 -0.29 -20.55 -2.27
C ALA A 54 0.58 -20.46 -1.01
N GLU A 55 0.63 -19.28 -0.38
CA GLU A 55 1.42 -18.96 0.82
C GLU A 55 0.53 -18.54 2.01
N GLU A 56 -0.78 -18.73 1.90
CA GLU A 56 -1.78 -18.31 2.89
C GLU A 56 -1.67 -19.03 4.23
N ASP A 57 -0.94 -20.14 4.32
CA ASP A 57 -0.67 -20.84 5.58
C ASP A 57 0.45 -20.16 6.39
N GLN A 58 1.23 -19.27 5.77
CA GLN A 58 2.42 -18.65 6.35
C GLN A 58 2.30 -17.14 6.48
N ILE A 59 1.71 -16.45 5.49
CA ILE A 59 1.69 -14.98 5.38
C ILE A 59 0.33 -14.41 4.94
N GLY A 60 0.21 -13.08 5.00
CA GLY A 60 -0.97 -12.36 4.49
C GLY A 60 -2.14 -12.25 5.49
N HIS A 61 -1.99 -12.77 6.71
CA HIS A 61 -2.97 -12.67 7.78
C HIS A 61 -2.30 -12.58 9.17
N LEU A 62 -3.10 -12.26 10.19
CA LEU A 62 -2.66 -12.14 11.58
C LEU A 62 -3.31 -13.24 12.43
N GLN A 63 -2.87 -14.48 12.27
CA GLN A 63 -3.33 -15.60 13.10
C GLN A 63 -2.15 -16.18 13.89
N PRO A 64 -2.37 -16.75 15.09
CA PRO A 64 -1.33 -17.48 15.80
C PRO A 64 -0.73 -18.58 14.92
N GLY A 65 0.61 -18.63 14.84
CA GLY A 65 1.34 -19.59 14.01
C GLY A 65 1.82 -19.05 12.66
N SER A 66 1.28 -17.93 12.18
CA SER A 66 1.81 -17.27 10.97
C SER A 66 3.15 -16.58 11.23
N ILE A 67 3.88 -16.28 10.16
CA ILE A 67 5.11 -15.47 10.25
C ILE A 67 4.74 -14.07 10.76
N ALA A 68 5.53 -13.54 11.69
CA ALA A 68 5.34 -12.21 12.29
C ALA A 68 5.77 -11.07 11.35
N ASP A 69 5.15 -11.03 10.17
CA ASP A 69 5.30 -10.00 9.15
C ASP A 69 4.11 -9.02 9.22
N ILE A 70 4.37 -7.80 9.68
CA ILE A 70 3.33 -6.81 9.99
C ILE A 70 3.72 -5.46 9.41
N ALA A 71 2.86 -4.86 8.59
CA ALA A 71 2.99 -3.46 8.18
C ALA A 71 2.03 -2.59 9.01
N VAL A 72 2.54 -1.52 9.61
CA VAL A 72 1.73 -0.52 10.29
C VAL A 72 1.68 0.73 9.42
N LEU A 73 0.47 1.09 9.00
CA LEU A 73 0.20 2.24 8.15
C LEU A 73 -0.68 3.24 8.90
N GLU A 74 -0.43 4.52 8.69
CA GLU A 74 -1.28 5.62 9.15
C GLU A 74 -2.17 6.09 8.00
N LEU A 75 -3.48 6.10 8.21
CA LEU A 75 -4.44 6.70 7.28
C LEU A 75 -4.61 8.18 7.62
N ARG A 76 -4.07 9.06 6.78
CA ARG A 76 -4.22 10.52 6.93
C ARG A 76 -5.34 11.05 6.03
N GLN A 77 -6.05 12.04 6.54
CA GLN A 77 -7.02 12.83 5.77
C GLN A 77 -6.36 14.15 5.31
N GLY A 78 -6.69 14.62 4.11
CA GLY A 78 -6.08 15.83 3.56
C GLY A 78 -6.42 16.03 2.10
N LYS A 79 -5.59 16.76 1.36
CA LYS A 79 -5.64 16.82 -0.10
C LYS A 79 -4.36 16.20 -0.63
N PHE A 80 -4.47 15.13 -1.40
CA PHE A 80 -3.33 14.41 -1.96
C PHE A 80 -3.50 14.25 -3.46
N GLU A 81 -2.45 14.55 -4.22
CA GLU A 81 -2.43 14.35 -5.66
C GLU A 81 -1.96 12.94 -6.00
N PHE A 82 -2.64 12.30 -6.94
CA PHE A 82 -2.28 11.00 -7.48
C PHE A 82 -2.25 11.11 -9.01
N TYR A 83 -1.26 10.46 -9.60
CA TYR A 83 -1.12 10.32 -11.05
C TYR A 83 -1.23 8.85 -11.44
N ASP A 84 -1.86 8.54 -12.57
CA ASP A 84 -1.84 7.20 -13.17
C ASP A 84 -0.64 7.05 -14.14
N GLY A 85 -0.52 5.89 -14.78
CA GLY A 85 0.54 5.63 -15.77
C GLY A 85 0.45 6.45 -17.06
N PHE A 86 -0.68 7.16 -17.26
CA PHE A 86 -0.93 8.07 -18.39
C PHE A 86 -0.89 9.54 -17.95
N GLU A 87 -0.34 9.82 -16.75
CA GLU A 87 -0.23 11.15 -16.16
C GLU A 87 -1.57 11.85 -15.86
N HIS A 88 -2.68 11.10 -15.82
CA HIS A 88 -3.94 11.69 -15.38
C HIS A 88 -3.92 11.96 -13.88
N LYS A 89 -4.22 13.20 -13.54
CA LYS A 89 -4.28 13.69 -12.16
C LYS A 89 -5.64 13.42 -11.54
N MET A 90 -5.62 12.93 -10.30
CA MET A 90 -6.76 12.87 -9.40
C MET A 90 -6.37 13.44 -8.03
N VAL A 91 -7.26 14.22 -7.43
CA VAL A 91 -7.09 14.70 -6.05
C VAL A 91 -7.94 13.85 -5.11
N GLY A 92 -7.29 13.06 -4.27
CA GLY A 92 -7.92 12.25 -3.24
C GLY A 92 -7.93 12.95 -1.87
N ASN A 93 -8.77 12.46 -0.96
CA ASN A 93 -8.91 13.01 0.39
C ASN A 93 -8.30 12.14 1.50
N LYS A 94 -7.75 10.98 1.14
CA LYS A 94 -7.17 9.98 2.05
C LYS A 94 -5.85 9.45 1.50
N ARG A 95 -4.85 9.24 2.36
CA ARG A 95 -3.59 8.59 1.97
C ARG A 95 -3.02 7.74 3.11
N LEU A 96 -2.52 6.57 2.77
CA LEU A 96 -1.82 5.66 3.67
C LEU A 96 -0.32 5.98 3.68
N PHE A 97 0.26 6.09 4.87
CA PHE A 97 1.68 6.33 5.07
C PHE A 97 2.30 5.19 5.89
N PRO A 98 3.46 4.65 5.50
CA PRO A 98 4.14 3.64 6.30
C PRO A 98 4.71 4.25 7.59
N ILE A 99 4.51 3.56 8.72
CA ILE A 99 5.05 3.95 10.03
C ILE A 99 6.17 3.01 10.45
N LEU A 100 5.92 1.71 10.37
CA LEU A 100 6.92 0.68 10.64
C LEU A 100 6.53 -0.63 9.95
N THR A 101 7.52 -1.50 9.81
CA THR A 101 7.37 -2.88 9.36
C THR A 101 8.04 -3.79 10.38
N CYS A 102 7.32 -4.81 10.82
CA CYS A 102 7.87 -5.96 11.49
C CYS A 102 8.14 -7.04 10.44
N LYS A 103 9.36 -7.55 10.34
CA LYS A 103 9.72 -8.72 9.52
C LYS A 103 10.22 -9.81 10.45
N GLU A 104 9.54 -10.95 10.48
CA GLU A 104 9.88 -12.10 11.34
C GLU A 104 10.11 -11.69 12.81
N GLY A 105 9.25 -10.82 13.33
CA GLY A 105 9.34 -10.32 14.71
C GLY A 105 10.33 -9.17 14.93
N LYS A 106 11.15 -8.80 13.92
CA LYS A 106 12.08 -7.66 14.01
C LYS A 106 11.46 -6.39 13.46
N VAL A 107 11.50 -5.32 14.25
CA VAL A 107 10.89 -4.02 13.91
C VAL A 107 11.86 -3.10 13.17
N PHE A 108 11.38 -2.53 12.07
CA PHE A 108 12.04 -1.52 11.24
C PHE A 108 11.13 -0.30 11.13
N LYS A 109 11.63 0.89 11.51
CA LYS A 109 10.86 2.13 11.36
C LYS A 109 10.92 2.61 9.92
N ALA A 110 9.80 3.13 9.42
CA ALA A 110 9.81 3.84 8.14
C ALA A 110 10.69 5.09 8.27
N LEU A 111 11.38 5.46 7.19
CA LEU A 111 12.07 6.73 7.12
C LEU A 111 11.03 7.87 7.23
N SER A 112 11.34 8.91 8.00
CA SER A 112 10.44 10.04 8.20
C SER A 112 10.04 10.65 6.85
N SER A 113 8.75 10.98 6.71
CA SER A 113 8.20 11.61 5.51
C SER A 113 8.90 12.94 5.16
N ASP A 114 9.49 13.62 6.15
CA ASP A 114 10.27 14.84 5.96
C ASP A 114 11.52 14.61 5.08
N SER A 115 12.09 13.40 5.09
CA SER A 115 13.25 13.03 4.29
C SER A 115 12.89 12.70 2.84
N VAL A 116 11.66 12.27 2.58
CA VAL A 116 11.20 11.77 1.26
C VAL A 116 10.48 12.86 0.48
N MET A 117 9.79 13.79 1.15
CA MET A 117 9.17 14.95 0.49
C MET A 117 10.21 16.01 0.08
N ALA A 118 11.36 16.08 0.76
CA ALA A 118 12.46 16.98 0.40
C ALA A 118 13.17 16.61 -0.91
N SER A 119 13.00 15.39 -1.43
CA SER A 119 13.52 14.96 -2.73
C SER A 119 12.49 15.04 -3.86
N GLN A 120 11.31 15.60 -3.62
CA GLN A 120 10.23 15.74 -4.60
C GLN A 120 9.87 17.21 -4.93
N ASN A 121 10.73 18.16 -4.57
CA ASN A 121 10.69 19.56 -5.00
C ASN A 121 11.96 19.94 -5.77
#